data_AF-A0A365U2W2-F1
#
_entry.id   AF-A0A365U2W2-F1
#
_cell.length_a   1.000
_cell.length_b   1.000
_cell.length_c   1.000
_cell.angle_alpha   90.00
_cell.angle_beta   90.00
_cell.angle_gamma   90.00
#
_symmetry.space_group_name_H-M   'P 1'
#
loop_
_entity.id
_entity.type
_entity.pdbx_description
1 polymer ?
#
loop_
_entity_poly.entity_id
_entity_poly.type
_entity_poly.pdbx_seq_one_letter_code
_entity_poly.pdbx_strand_id
1 'polypeptide(L)' 'MTDLVLEPNIDRPDDLYADLLEAHEGLDEAASAALNARLILVLANHVGDRELFRAALAAARNAGS' A
#
# COMPACT_ATOMS: atom_id res chain seq x y z
N MET A 1 -9.72 13.35 -12.71
CA MET A 1 -8.61 13.19 -11.75
C MET A 1 -9.24 12.90 -10.42
N THR A 2 -8.86 11.78 -9.80
CA THR A 2 -9.35 11.40 -8.47
C THR A 2 -8.31 11.84 -7.46
N ASP A 3 -8.75 12.50 -6.38
CA ASP A 3 -7.85 12.96 -5.33
C ASP A 3 -7.37 11.82 -4.44
N LEU A 4 -6.24 12.02 -3.75
CA LEU A 4 -5.72 11.06 -2.78
C LEU A 4 -6.65 10.99 -1.57
N VAL A 5 -7.13 9.78 -1.27
CA VAL A 5 -7.94 9.50 -0.09
C VAL A 5 -7.04 9.01 1.05
N LEU A 6 -7.00 9.76 2.15
CA LEU A 6 -6.23 9.43 3.36
C LEU A 6 -7.10 8.90 4.51
N GLU A 7 -8.41 8.99 4.34
CA GLU A 7 -9.40 8.48 5.29
C GLU A 7 -9.68 6.99 5.00
N PRO A 8 -10.20 6.24 5.99
CA PRO A 8 -10.60 4.84 5.77
C PRO A 8 -11.60 4.72 4.61
N ASN A 9 -11.18 4.06 3.52
CA ASN A 9 -11.96 3.93 2.28
C ASN A 9 -11.99 2.49 1.77
N ILE A 10 -11.89 1.53 2.69
CA ILE A 10 -11.84 0.10 2.39
C ILE A 10 -13.02 -0.54 3.10
N ASP A 11 -13.85 -1.27 2.35
CA ASP A 11 -14.89 -2.10 2.93
C ASP A 11 -14.24 -3.29 3.65
N ARG A 12 -14.71 -3.59 4.86
CA ARG A 12 -14.17 -4.65 5.73
C ARG A 12 -12.63 -4.58 5.92
N PRO A 13 -12.12 -3.54 6.60
CA PRO A 13 -10.67 -3.34 6.78
C PRO A 13 -9.97 -4.51 7.48
N ASP A 14 -10.67 -5.25 8.35
CA ASP A 14 -10.13 -6.42 9.05
C ASP A 14 -9.80 -7.57 8.10
N ASP A 15 -10.64 -7.81 7.10
CA ASP A 15 -10.41 -8.84 6.07
C ASP A 15 -9.16 -8.51 5.26
N LEU A 16 -9.02 -7.26 4.81
CA LEU A 16 -7.84 -6.83 4.06
C LEU A 16 -6.55 -6.98 4.90
N TYR A 17 -6.63 -6.65 6.20
CA TYR A 17 -5.49 -6.82 7.08
C TYR A 17 -5.13 -8.30 7.26
N ALA A 18 -6.12 -9.19 7.34
CA ALA A 18 -5.90 -10.63 7.38
C ALA A 18 -5.22 -11.14 6.09
N ASP A 19 -5.69 -10.72 4.91
CA ASP A 19 -5.09 -11.08 3.62
C ASP A 19 -3.61 -10.64 3.54
N LEU A 20 -3.29 -9.43 4.01
CA LEU A 20 -1.91 -8.94 4.08
C LEU A 20 -1.07 -9.79 5.03
N LEU A 21 -1.59 -10.09 6.22
CA LEU A 21 -0.87 -10.90 7.21
C LEU A 21 -0.57 -12.31 6.69
N GLU A 22 -1.56 -12.95 6.07
CA GLU A 22 -1.40 -14.27 5.44
C GLU A 22 -0.35 -14.23 4.33
N ALA A 23 -0.34 -13.18 3.50
CA ALA A 23 0.67 -13.02 2.45
C ALA A 23 2.11 -12.91 2.99
N HIS A 24 2.27 -12.49 4.25
CA HIS A 24 3.56 -12.40 4.93
C HIS A 24 3.94 -13.65 5.74
N GLU A 25 3.03 -14.62 5.90
CA GLU A 25 3.28 -15.82 6.71
C GLU A 25 4.47 -16.63 6.18
N GLY A 26 5.40 -16.99 7.08
CA GLY A 26 6.59 -17.77 6.73
C GLY A 26 7.70 -17.01 5.98
N LEU A 27 7.52 -15.71 5.71
CA LEU A 27 8.55 -14.87 5.12
C LEU A 27 9.49 -14.32 6.21
N ASP A 28 10.78 -14.25 5.89
CA ASP A 28 11.71 -13.44 6.67
C ASP A 28 11.53 -11.94 6.38
N GLU A 29 12.24 -11.10 7.13
CA GLU A 29 12.13 -9.64 7.01
C GLU A 29 12.48 -9.15 5.59
N ALA A 30 13.49 -9.72 4.95
CA ALA A 30 13.93 -9.32 3.63
C ALA A 30 12.91 -9.71 2.55
N ALA A 31 12.36 -10.92 2.63
CA ALA A 31 11.32 -11.41 1.74
C ALA A 31 10.01 -10.65 1.93
N SER A 32 9.66 -10.31 3.17
CA SER A 32 8.53 -9.46 3.53
C SER A 32 8.66 -8.06 2.92
N ALA A 33 9.83 -7.42 3.05
CA ALA A 33 10.11 -6.13 2.42
C ALA A 33 10.03 -6.22 0.87
N ALA A 34 10.55 -7.30 0.29
CA ALA A 34 10.47 -7.54 -1.15
C ALA A 34 9.03 -7.78 -1.63
N LEU A 35 8.17 -8.43 -0.84
CA LEU A 35 6.75 -8.58 -1.12
C LEU A 35 6.06 -7.21 -1.15
N ASN A 36 6.28 -6.38 -0.14
CA ASN A 36 5.71 -5.03 -0.06
C ASN A 36 6.13 -4.16 -1.25
N ALA A 37 7.42 -4.18 -1.63
CA ALA A 37 7.89 -3.44 -2.79
C ALA A 37 7.18 -3.86 -4.09
N ARG A 38 6.98 -5.17 -4.30
CA ARG A 38 6.24 -5.71 -5.45
C ARG A 38 4.77 -5.31 -5.42
N LEU A 39 4.12 -5.39 -4.26
CA LEU A 39 2.73 -4.99 -4.08
C LEU A 39 2.53 -3.51 -4.41
N ILE A 40 3.39 -2.62 -3.91
CA ILE A 40 3.36 -1.19 -4.24
C ILE A 40 3.43 -0.96 -5.76
N LEU A 41 4.31 -1.67 -6.47
CA LEU A 41 4.43 -1.53 -7.93
C LEU A 41 3.17 -2.01 -8.66
N VAL A 42 2.58 -3.13 -8.23
CA VAL A 42 1.32 -3.64 -8.80
C VAL A 42 0.19 -2.63 -8.62
N LEU A 43 0.04 -2.08 -7.41
CA LEU A 43 -0.99 -1.07 -7.13
C LEU A 43 -0.72 0.24 -7.87
N ALA A 44 0.52 0.69 -7.97
CA ALA A 44 0.88 1.88 -8.74
C ALA A 44 0.52 1.73 -10.22
N ASN A 45 0.75 0.54 -10.80
CA ASN A 45 0.35 0.24 -12.17
C ASN A 45 -1.17 0.21 -12.34
N HIS A 46 -1.90 -0.33 -11.35
CA HIS A 46 -3.37 -0.36 -11.37
C HIS A 46 -3.98 1.04 -11.30
N VAL A 47 -3.40 1.92 -10.46
CA VAL A 47 -3.80 3.32 -10.33
C VAL A 47 -3.54 4.12 -11.61
N GLY A 48 -2.37 3.94 -12.24
CA GLY A 48 -2.02 4.55 -13.53
C GLY A 48 -1.84 6.08 -13.53
N ASP A 49 -1.88 6.73 -12.36
CA ASP A 49 -1.75 8.18 -12.17
C ASP A 49 -0.47 8.53 -11.39
N ARG A 50 0.46 9.19 -12.09
CA ARG A 50 1.76 9.59 -11.54
C ARG A 50 1.66 10.69 -10.48
N GLU A 51 0.74 11.63 -10.64
CA GLU A 51 0.60 12.74 -9.70
C GLU A 51 -0.07 12.24 -8.40
N LEU A 52 -1.04 11.33 -8.51
CA LEU A 52 -1.59 10.63 -7.35
C LEU A 52 -0.53 9.82 -6.61
N PHE A 53 0.31 9.08 -7.34
CA PHE A 53 1.41 8.31 -6.74
C PHE A 53 2.42 9.20 -5.99
N ARG A 54 2.74 10.39 -6.55
CA ARG A 54 3.60 11.37 -5.88
C ARG A 54 2.97 11.93 -4.61
N ALA A 55 1.66 12.23 -4.64
CA ALA A 55 0.94 12.67 -3.46
C ALA A 55 0.96 11.58 -2.36
N ALA A 56 0.74 10.31 -2.73
CA ALA A 56 0.81 9.18 -1.81
C ALA A 56 2.21 9.02 -1.18
N LEU A 57 3.29 9.15 -1.97
CA LEU A 57 4.67 9.13 -1.45
C LEU A 57 4.93 10.27 -0.45
N ALA A 58 4.44 11.48 -0.75
CA ALA A 58 4.58 12.61 0.16
C ALA A 58 3.82 12.37 1.48
N ALA A 59 2.60 11.85 1.42
CA ALA A 59 1.81 11.50 2.59
C ALA A 59 2.49 10.40 3.44
N ALA A 60 2.97 9.32 2.82
CA ALA A 60 3.65 8.23 3.51
C ALA A 60 4.92 8.69 4.25
N ARG A 61 5.70 9.63 3.67
CA ARG A 61 6.87 10.21 4.34
C ARG A 61 6.51 11.02 5.60
N ASN A 62 5.33 11.60 5.65
CA ASN A 62 4.89 12.44 6.76
C ASN A 62 4.14 11.65 7.85
N ALA A 63 3.56 10.49 7.53
CA ALA A 63 2.76 9.69 8.47
C ALA A 63 3.59 8.99 9.56
N GLY A 64 4.91 8.85 9.37
CA GLY A 64 5.83 8.23 10.34
C GLY A 64 6.68 9.22 11.14
N SER A 65 6.37 10.52 11.09
CA SER A 65 7.10 11.61 11.81
C SER A 65 6.36 12.07 13.05
#